data_AF-A0A961Q2B7-F1
#
_entry.id   AF-A0A961Q2B7-F1
#
_cell.length_a   1.000
_cell.length_b   1.000
_cell.length_c   1.000
_cell.angle_alpha   90.00
_cell.angle_beta   90.00
_cell.angle_gamma   90.00
#
_symmetry.space_group_name_H-M   'P 1'
#
loop_
_entity.id
_entity.type
_entity.pdbx_description
1 polymer ?
#
loop_
_entity_poly.entity_id
_entity_poly.type
_entity_poly.pdbx_seq_one_letter_code
_entity_poly.pdbx_strand_id
1 'polypeptide(L)'
;MNRSLLDVAGSALVVSQFTLAAETKGNRPGFSTAAPPAEGERLYEHFAAQIRSHGVVATTGSFGADMKVSLVNDGPVTIWLDTATP
;
A
#
# COMPACT_ATOMS: atom_id res chain seq x y z
N MET A 1 -9.05 -1.97 -19.25
CA MET A 1 -9.04 -2.30 -17.81
C MET A 1 -10.30 -3.08 -17.46
N ASN A 2 -10.29 -4.39 -17.68
CA ASN A 2 -11.43 -5.28 -17.41
C ASN A 2 -10.97 -6.64 -16.88
N ARG A 3 -9.69 -6.76 -16.55
CA ARG A 3 -9.06 -7.94 -15.95
C ARG A 3 -8.37 -7.48 -14.68
N SER A 4 -8.61 -8.21 -13.61
CA SER A 4 -7.97 -8.03 -12.30
C SER A 4 -6.57 -8.67 -12.29
N LEU A 5 -5.83 -8.50 -11.19
CA LEU A 5 -4.56 -9.22 -10.97
C LEU A 5 -4.75 -10.74 -11.01
N LEU A 6 -5.89 -11.26 -10.54
CA LEU A 6 -6.20 -12.68 -10.57
C LEU A 6 -6.35 -13.20 -12.00
N ASP A 7 -7.08 -12.46 -12.83
CA ASP A 7 -7.37 -12.85 -14.23
C ASP A 7 -6.11 -12.91 -15.10
N VAL A 8 -5.07 -12.17 -14.72
CA VAL A 8 -3.79 -12.14 -15.45
C VAL A 8 -2.68 -12.92 -14.75
N ALA A 9 -2.99 -13.63 -13.66
CA ALA A 9 -2.01 -14.30 -12.80
C ALA A 9 -0.85 -13.37 -12.37
N GLY A 10 -1.17 -12.10 -12.11
CA GLY A 10 -0.23 -11.10 -11.64
C GLY A 10 0.15 -11.26 -10.17
N SER A 11 1.11 -10.46 -9.74
CA SER A 11 1.60 -10.43 -8.36
C SER A 11 1.52 -9.03 -7.76
N ALA A 12 1.51 -8.94 -6.44
CA ALA A 12 1.54 -7.69 -5.69
C ALA A 12 2.88 -7.50 -4.95
N LEU A 13 3.35 -6.27 -4.89
CA LEU A 13 4.37 -5.80 -3.94
C LEU A 13 3.70 -4.82 -2.98
N VAL A 14 3.68 -5.15 -1.70
CA VAL A 14 3.04 -4.35 -0.64
C VAL A 14 4.11 -3.61 0.16
N VAL A 15 4.09 -2.28 0.10
CA VAL A 15 5.02 -1.41 0.83
C VAL A 15 4.23 -0.50 1.76
N SER A 16 4.58 -0.49 3.05
CA SER A 16 3.96 0.40 4.03
C SER A 16 4.31 1.87 3.73
N GLN A 17 3.31 2.75 3.62
CA GLN A 17 3.52 4.17 3.28
C GLN A 17 2.65 5.09 4.14
N PHE A 18 3.11 5.41 5.36
CA PHE A 18 2.34 6.28 6.28
C PHE A 18 2.11 7.70 5.73
N THR A 19 2.95 8.16 4.80
CA THR A 19 2.83 9.51 4.26
C THR A 19 1.59 9.72 3.40
N LEU A 20 0.89 8.65 3.00
CA LEU A 20 -0.40 8.77 2.31
C LEU A 20 -1.49 9.33 3.24
N ALA A 21 -1.33 9.18 4.56
CA ALA A 21 -2.20 9.79 5.56
C ALA A 21 -1.78 11.23 5.93
N ALA A 22 -1.03 11.92 5.07
CA ALA A 22 -0.59 13.29 5.36
C ALA A 22 -1.75 14.29 5.32
N GLU A 23 -1.81 15.16 6.32
CA GLU A 23 -2.53 16.43 6.25
C GLU A 23 -1.58 17.55 5.80
N THR A 24 -1.81 18.13 4.62
CA THR A 24 -0.90 19.13 4.01
C THR A 24 -1.38 20.56 4.20
N LYS A 25 -1.60 20.97 5.46
CA LYS A 25 -1.93 22.36 5.81
C LYS A 25 -0.64 23.20 5.88
N GLY A 26 -0.07 23.53 4.71
CA GLY A 26 1.18 24.27 4.55
C GLY A 26 2.34 23.40 4.02
N ASN A 27 3.57 23.91 4.13
CA ASN A 27 4.75 23.25 3.55
C ASN A 27 5.26 22.04 4.34
N ARG A 28 4.77 21.84 5.57
CA ARG A 28 5.11 20.68 6.41
C ARG A 28 3.87 19.79 6.57
N PRO A 29 3.87 18.57 6.02
CA PRO A 29 2.78 17.63 6.27
C PRO A 29 2.72 17.23 7.74
N GLY A 30 1.51 17.18 8.27
CA GLY A 30 1.17 16.51 9.53
C GLY A 30 0.73 15.08 9.28
N PHE A 31 0.87 14.19 10.27
CA PHE A 31 0.52 12.77 10.14
C PHE A 31 -0.34 12.30 11.32
N SER A 32 -1.13 13.22 11.88
CA SER A 32 -2.04 12.99 13.02
C SER A 32 -3.04 11.87 12.78
N THR A 33 -3.39 11.61 11.52
CA THR A 33 -4.37 10.59 11.12
C THR A 33 -3.73 9.24 10.80
N ALA A 34 -2.39 9.16 10.75
CA ALA A 34 -1.69 7.89 10.57
C ALA A 34 -1.81 7.03 11.84
N ALA A 35 -1.97 5.72 11.68
CA ALA A 35 -1.96 4.80 12.80
C ALA A 35 -0.59 4.83 13.53
N PRO A 36 -0.56 4.61 14.87
CA PRO A 36 0.68 4.41 15.60
C PRO A 36 1.50 3.25 15.02
N PRO A 37 2.85 3.26 15.12
CA PRO A 37 3.71 2.28 14.44
C PRO A 37 3.32 0.81 14.69
N ALA A 38 3.05 0.42 15.94
CA ALA A 38 2.68 -0.96 16.26
C ALA A 38 1.36 -1.40 15.60
N GLU A 39 0.38 -0.49 15.54
CA GLU A 39 -0.90 -0.78 14.87
C GLU A 39 -0.74 -0.74 13.34
N GLY A 40 0.09 0.17 12.84
CA GLY A 40 0.44 0.24 11.42
C GLY A 40 1.12 -1.03 10.92
N GLU A 41 2.05 -1.59 11.69
CA GLU A 41 2.73 -2.86 11.36
C GLU A 41 1.75 -4.03 11.37
N ARG A 42 0.93 -4.14 12.42
CA ARG A 42 -0.10 -5.17 12.53
C ARG A 42 -1.07 -5.14 11.34
N LEU A 43 -1.55 -3.96 10.95
CA LEU A 43 -2.47 -3.78 9.82
C LEU A 43 -1.77 -4.03 8.48
N TYR A 44 -0.50 -3.62 8.33
CA TYR A 44 0.31 -3.88 7.15
C TYR A 44 0.48 -5.39 6.90
N GLU A 45 0.87 -6.15 7.93
CA GLU A 45 1.01 -7.60 7.85
C GLU A 45 -0.33 -8.28 7.56
N HIS A 46 -1.39 -7.84 8.25
CA HIS A 46 -2.74 -8.34 8.01
C HIS A 46 -3.19 -8.12 6.57
N PHE A 47 -3.00 -6.92 6.02
CA PHE A 47 -3.35 -6.58 4.65
C PHE A 47 -2.61 -7.45 3.63
N ALA A 48 -1.30 -7.62 3.80
CA ALA A 48 -0.51 -8.51 2.94
C ALA A 48 -0.97 -9.97 3.03
N ALA A 49 -1.37 -10.45 4.21
CA ALA A 49 -1.95 -11.78 4.39
C ALA A 49 -3.31 -11.93 3.71
N GLN A 50 -4.17 -10.91 3.77
CA GLN A 50 -5.47 -10.91 3.09
C GLN A 50 -5.30 -11.01 1.58
N ILE A 51 -4.39 -10.23 0.97
CA ILE A 51 -4.08 -10.34 -0.47
C ILE A 51 -3.70 -11.79 -0.84
N ARG A 52 -2.82 -12.43 -0.05
CA ARG A 52 -2.42 -13.82 -0.28
C ARG A 52 -3.59 -14.79 -0.16
N SER A 53 -4.47 -14.59 0.82
CA SER A 53 -5.67 -15.45 1.00
C SER A 53 -6.64 -15.38 -0.17
N HIS A 54 -6.63 -14.29 -0.94
CA HIS A 54 -7.41 -14.16 -2.18
C HIS A 54 -6.74 -14.81 -3.41
N GLY A 55 -5.61 -15.51 -3.23
CA GLY A 55 -4.91 -16.23 -4.31
C GLY A 55 -3.92 -15.39 -5.11
N VAL A 56 -3.62 -14.16 -4.68
CA VAL A 56 -2.60 -13.31 -5.31
C VAL A 56 -1.23 -13.59 -4.69
N VAL A 57 -0.21 -13.81 -5.52
CA VAL A 57 1.18 -13.86 -5.05
C VAL A 57 1.59 -12.48 -4.55
N ALA A 58 1.87 -12.34 -3.25
CA ALA A 58 2.23 -11.06 -2.65
C ALA A 58 3.57 -11.11 -1.92
N THR A 59 4.44 -10.15 -2.27
CA THR A 59 5.69 -9.86 -1.58
C THR A 59 5.56 -8.56 -0.78
N THR A 60 6.42 -8.38 0.21
CA THR A 60 6.40 -7.25 1.14
C THR A 60 7.75 -6.56 1.16
N GLY A 61 7.74 -5.25 1.41
CA GLY A 61 8.92 -4.55 1.92
C GLY A 61 9.21 -4.89 3.38
N SER A 62 9.98 -4.03 4.05
CA SER A 62 10.23 -4.10 5.49
C SER A 62 9.60 -2.89 6.17
N PHE A 63 8.66 -3.13 7.10
CA PHE A 63 8.00 -2.05 7.82
C PHE A 63 9.03 -1.19 8.57
N GLY A 64 8.87 0.14 8.52
CA GLY A 64 9.73 1.09 9.22
C GLY A 64 11.17 1.24 8.68
N ALA A 65 11.60 0.45 7.69
CA ALA A 65 12.92 0.56 7.11
C ALA A 65 13.02 1.69 6.07
N ASP A 66 14.22 2.29 5.92
CA ASP A 66 14.53 3.08 4.71
C ASP A 66 14.59 2.13 3.51
N MET A 67 13.76 2.39 2.50
CA MET A 67 13.62 1.54 1.34
C MET A 67 13.78 2.36 0.06
N LYS A 68 14.43 1.75 -0.94
CA LYS A 68 14.43 2.25 -2.32
C LYS A 68 13.57 1.29 -3.15
N VAL A 69 12.37 1.74 -3.52
CA VAL A 69 11.41 0.91 -4.27
C VAL A 69 11.56 1.21 -5.76
N SER A 70 11.98 0.21 -6.52
CA SER A 70 12.02 0.29 -7.99
C SER A 70 10.71 -0.23 -8.56
N LEU A 71 10.15 0.49 -9.53
CA LEU A 71 9.03 0.00 -10.34
C LEU A 71 9.14 0.49 -11.79
N VAL A 72 8.53 -0.26 -12.69
CA VAL A 72 8.17 0.21 -14.03
C VAL A 72 6.65 0.35 -14.04
N ASN A 73 6.15 1.58 -14.17
CA ASN A 73 4.72 1.83 -14.22
C ASN A 73 4.24 1.72 -15.68
N ASP A 74 3.80 0.53 -16.07
CA ASP A 74 3.32 0.24 -17.42
C ASP A 74 1.93 0.88 -17.66
N GLY A 75 1.92 1.94 -18.47
CA GLY A 75 0.77 2.82 -18.71
C GLY A 75 1.18 4.29 -18.87
N PRO A 76 1.36 5.06 -17.78
CA PRO A 76 1.22 4.63 -16.39
C PRO A 76 -0.25 4.63 -15.94
N VAL A 77 -0.60 3.67 -15.08
CA VAL A 77 -1.90 3.59 -14.42
C VAL A 77 -1.69 3.64 -12.92
N THR A 78 -2.33 4.60 -12.26
CA THR A 78 -2.29 4.76 -10.80
C THR A 78 -3.73 4.90 -10.30
N ILE A 79 -4.10 4.07 -9.33
CA ILE A 79 -5.44 4.08 -8.73
C ILE A 79 -5.28 4.40 -7.24
N TRP A 80 -5.95 5.46 -6.78
CA TRP A 80 -6.06 5.79 -5.36
C TRP A 80 -7.30 5.11 -4.77
N LEU A 81 -7.16 4.49 -3.60
CA LEU A 81 -8.25 3.84 -2.89
C LEU A 81 -8.21 4.24 -1.42
N ASP A 82 -9.38 4.51 -0.85
CA ASP A 82 -9.57 4.80 0.57
C ASP A 82 -10.78 4.04 1.09
N THR A 83 -10.60 3.20 2.10
CA THR A 83 -11.68 2.40 2.70
C THR A 83 -12.76 3.25 3.39
N ALA A 84 -12.44 4.49 3.78
CA ALA A 84 -13.41 5.43 4.35
C ALA A 84 -14.29 6.08 3.28
N THR A 85 -13.88 6.04 2.01
CA THR A 85 -14.58 6.64 0.88
C THR A 85 -14.73 5.61 -0.26
N PRO A 86 -15.66 4.65 -0.11
CA PRO A 86 -15.84 3.55 -1.07
C PRO A 86 -16.41 3.98 -2.42
#